data_AF-R5A3U3-F1
#
_entry.id   AF-R5A3U3-F1
#
_cell.length_a   1.000
_cell.length_b   1.000
_cell.length_c   1.000
_cell.angle_alpha   90.00
_cell.angle_beta   90.00
_cell.angle_gamma   90.00
#
_symmetry.space_group_name_H-M   'P 1'
#
loop_
_entity.id
_entity.type
_entity.pdbx_description
1 polymer ?
#
loop_
_entity_poly.entity_id
_entity_poly.type
_entity_poly.pdbx_seq_one_letter_code
_entity_poly.pdbx_strand_id
1 'polypeptide(L)'
;MTNSERASYIRGLMDGLELDPNAKETKVLNAIVELLDDLCLSVEELDEGLGELSEQVDEIDYDLGELEEDYYELEDEDECGCGCGHHHHHGDDFDDAEFEVTCPSCGDTIQLNDEMLEEGSIVCPGCGETLEFDFDDDEEEPEDKPEE
;
A
#
# COMPACT_ATOMS: atom_id res chain seq x y z
N MET A 1 32.35 -3.70 -2.78
CA MET A 1 33.00 -3.20 -3.99
C MET A 1 31.96 -2.43 -4.79
N THR A 2 32.17 -1.14 -5.02
CA THR A 2 31.30 -0.30 -5.86
C THR A 2 31.40 -0.72 -7.33
N ASN A 3 30.49 -0.26 -8.18
CA ASN A 3 30.57 -0.52 -9.62
C ASN A 3 31.84 0.10 -10.23
N SER A 4 32.23 1.29 -9.78
CA SER A 4 33.48 1.96 -10.16
C SER A 4 34.73 1.16 -9.77
N GLU A 5 34.77 0.58 -8.56
CA GLU A 5 35.87 -0.31 -8.13
C GLU A 5 35.94 -1.58 -9.00
N ARG A 6 34.80 -2.14 -9.39
CA ARG A 6 34.73 -3.32 -10.25
C ARG A 6 35.15 -2.99 -11.69
N ALA A 7 34.73 -1.86 -12.23
CA ALA A 7 35.14 -1.38 -13.56
C ALA A 7 36.66 -1.15 -13.61
N SER A 8 37.21 -0.46 -12.60
CA SER A 8 38.65 -0.25 -12.43
C SER A 8 39.43 -1.56 -12.33
N TYR A 9 38.89 -2.57 -11.61
CA TYR A 9 39.49 -3.90 -11.53
C TYR A 9 39.51 -4.61 -12.89
N ILE A 10 38.42 -4.56 -13.66
CA ILE A 10 38.34 -5.14 -15.00
C ILE A 10 39.34 -4.44 -15.94
N ARG A 11 39.46 -3.12 -15.86
CA ARG A 11 40.43 -2.36 -16.65
C ARG A 11 41.86 -2.79 -16.35
N GLY A 12 42.21 -2.93 -15.07
CA GLY A 12 43.52 -3.45 -14.66
C GLY A 12 43.81 -4.88 -15.14
N LEU A 13 42.80 -5.76 -15.14
CA LEU A 13 42.94 -7.10 -15.72
C LEU A 13 43.15 -7.05 -17.23
N MET A 14 42.44 -6.17 -17.93
CA MET A 14 42.57 -5.99 -19.38
C MET A 14 43.95 -5.46 -19.78
N ASP A 15 44.49 -4.50 -19.03
CA ASP A 15 45.83 -3.97 -19.25
C ASP A 15 46.92 -5.04 -19.02
N GLY A 16 46.71 -5.93 -18.04
CA GLY A 16 47.62 -7.05 -17.74
C GLY A 16 47.61 -8.20 -18.76
N LEU A 17 46.66 -8.22 -19.70
CA LEU A 17 46.59 -9.24 -20.76
C LEU A 17 47.54 -8.95 -21.93
N GLU A 18 48.15 -7.75 -21.98
CA GLU A 18 49.11 -7.36 -23.03
C GLU A 18 48.55 -7.57 -24.46
N LEU A 19 47.27 -7.26 -24.67
CA LEU A 19 46.60 -7.43 -25.97
C LEU A 19 47.20 -6.52 -27.05
N ASP A 20 47.24 -7.00 -28.29
CA ASP A 20 47.67 -6.16 -29.43
C ASP A 20 46.68 -4.99 -29.62
N PRO A 21 47.13 -3.72 -29.47
CA PRO A 21 46.26 -2.56 -29.61
C PRO A 21 45.68 -2.37 -31.03
N ASN A 22 46.25 -3.03 -32.04
CA ASN A 22 45.76 -2.95 -33.41
C ASN A 22 44.70 -4.02 -33.76
N ALA A 23 44.59 -5.08 -32.94
CA ALA A 23 43.59 -6.10 -33.13
C ALA A 23 42.17 -5.51 -32.99
N LYS A 24 41.24 -6.01 -33.81
CA LYS A 24 39.86 -5.47 -33.85
C LYS A 24 39.14 -5.75 -32.52
N GLU A 25 39.40 -6.90 -31.95
CA GLU A 25 38.86 -7.38 -30.68
C GLU A 25 39.31 -6.47 -29.54
N THR A 26 40.59 -6.09 -29.49
CA THR A 26 41.14 -5.17 -28.48
C THR A 26 40.47 -3.80 -28.54
N LYS A 27 40.16 -3.29 -29.74
CA LYS A 27 39.44 -2.01 -29.89
C LYS A 27 38.02 -2.08 -29.34
N VAL A 28 37.32 -3.19 -29.58
CA VAL A 28 35.97 -3.40 -29.04
C VAL A 28 36.01 -3.54 -27.52
N LEU A 29 36.96 -4.30 -26.97
CA LEU A 29 37.10 -4.46 -25.52
C LEU A 29 37.41 -3.13 -24.82
N ASN A 30 38.31 -2.30 -25.37
CA ASN A 30 38.58 -0.97 -24.83
C ASN A 30 37.33 -0.09 -24.84
N ALA A 31 36.58 -0.06 -25.95
CA ALA A 31 35.33 0.70 -26.03
C ALA A 31 34.28 0.21 -25.02
N ILE A 32 34.22 -1.09 -24.73
CA ILE A 32 33.33 -1.64 -23.71
C ILE A 32 33.77 -1.19 -22.31
N VAL A 33 35.06 -1.22 -22.01
CA VAL A 33 35.58 -0.78 -20.70
C VAL A 33 35.36 0.73 -20.50
N GLU A 34 35.58 1.54 -21.53
CA GLU A 34 35.27 2.98 -21.50
C GLU A 34 33.78 3.23 -21.26
N LEU A 35 32.90 2.51 -21.97
CA LEU A 35 31.46 2.60 -21.73
C LEU A 35 31.08 2.20 -20.29
N LEU A 36 31.74 1.19 -19.72
CA LEU A 36 31.49 0.78 -18.33
C LEU A 36 31.94 1.85 -17.34
N ASP A 37 33.06 2.52 -17.58
CA ASP A 37 33.53 3.66 -16.77
C ASP A 37 32.51 4.82 -16.84
N ASP A 38 32.05 5.18 -18.03
CA ASP A 38 31.04 6.24 -18.24
C ASP A 38 29.68 5.89 -17.57
N LEU A 39 29.28 4.62 -17.62
CA LEU A 39 28.08 4.14 -16.94
C LEU A 39 28.22 4.20 -15.42
N CYS A 40 29.41 3.95 -14.87
CA CYS A 40 29.63 4.10 -13.44
C CYS A 40 29.43 5.55 -13.00
N LEU A 41 30.01 6.52 -13.74
CA LEU A 41 29.82 7.94 -13.48
C LEU A 41 28.35 8.36 -13.59
N SER A 42 27.68 7.92 -14.65
CA SER A 42 26.26 8.25 -14.86
C SER A 42 25.37 7.72 -13.74
N VAL A 43 25.69 6.53 -13.19
CA VAL A 43 24.95 5.95 -12.06
C VAL A 43 25.21 6.72 -10.77
N GLU A 44 26.45 7.18 -10.53
CA GLU A 44 26.79 8.00 -9.37
C GLU A 44 26.05 9.36 -9.43
N GLU A 45 26.01 10.02 -10.58
CA GLU A 45 25.24 11.26 -10.80
C GLU A 45 23.72 11.04 -10.58
N LEU A 46 23.19 9.88 -10.99
CA LEU A 46 21.79 9.53 -10.75
C LEU A 46 21.49 9.29 -9.27
N ASP A 47 22.40 8.68 -8.53
CA ASP A 47 22.25 8.43 -7.09
C ASP A 47 22.24 9.74 -6.30
N GLU A 48 23.13 10.68 -6.67
CA GLU A 48 23.14 12.05 -6.12
C GLU A 48 21.81 12.77 -6.41
N GLY A 49 21.34 12.76 -7.66
CA GLY A 49 20.07 13.39 -8.03
C GLY A 49 18.85 12.74 -7.37
N LEU A 50 18.89 11.43 -7.10
CA LEU A 50 17.84 10.74 -6.34
C LEU A 50 17.81 11.19 -4.88
N GLY A 51 18.99 11.39 -4.27
CA GLY A 51 19.11 11.96 -2.93
C GLY A 51 18.48 13.34 -2.83
N GLU A 52 18.81 14.24 -3.75
CA GLU A 52 18.24 15.59 -3.82
C GLU A 52 16.70 15.57 -4.04
N LEU A 53 16.20 14.61 -4.82
CA LEU A 53 14.76 14.45 -5.01
C LEU A 53 14.08 13.94 -3.73
N SER A 54 14.71 13.02 -3.00
CA SER A 54 14.19 12.52 -1.73
C SER A 54 14.03 13.66 -0.73
N GLU A 55 15.03 14.53 -0.60
CA GLU A 55 14.98 15.70 0.28
C GLU A 55 13.83 16.65 -0.10
N GLN A 56 13.60 16.87 -1.39
CA GLN A 56 12.47 17.68 -1.86
C GLN A 56 11.11 17.04 -1.54
N VAL A 57 11.02 15.71 -1.61
CA VAL A 57 9.78 15.00 -1.24
C VAL A 57 9.51 15.13 0.26
N ASP A 58 10.54 15.04 1.09
CA ASP A 58 10.42 15.26 2.54
C ASP A 58 9.97 16.70 2.86
N GLU A 59 10.47 17.70 2.12
CA GLU A 59 10.02 19.10 2.25
C GLU A 59 8.55 19.27 1.87
N ILE A 60 8.12 18.63 0.78
CA ILE A 60 6.71 18.65 0.36
C ILE A 60 5.81 17.99 1.41
N ASP A 61 6.21 16.84 1.97
CA ASP A 61 5.45 16.15 3.01
C ASP A 61 5.27 17.03 4.25
N TYR A 62 6.34 17.71 4.68
CA TYR A 62 6.29 18.66 5.78
C TYR A 62 5.34 19.83 5.51
N ASP A 63 5.46 20.47 4.34
CA ASP A 63 4.60 21.59 3.95
C ASP A 63 3.12 21.19 3.89
N LEU A 64 2.82 19.96 3.44
CA LEU A 64 1.46 19.43 3.42
C LEU A 64 0.93 19.15 4.82
N GLY A 65 1.76 18.59 5.72
CA GLY A 65 1.39 18.39 7.12
C GLY A 65 1.02 19.71 7.81
N GLU A 66 1.80 20.76 7.62
CA GLU A 66 1.49 22.09 8.18
C GLU A 66 0.19 22.66 7.59
N LEU A 67 -0.07 22.46 6.30
CA LEU A 67 -1.34 22.87 5.67
C LEU A 67 -2.53 22.08 6.23
N GLU A 68 -2.34 20.79 6.52
CA GLU A 68 -3.34 19.91 7.11
C GLU A 68 -3.73 20.37 8.51
N GLU A 69 -2.75 20.70 9.36
CA GLU A 69 -2.96 21.29 10.68
C GLU A 69 -3.70 22.64 10.59
N ASP A 70 -3.28 23.54 9.70
CA ASP A 70 -3.84 24.90 9.59
C ASP A 70 -5.29 24.96 9.05
N TYR A 71 -5.70 24.02 8.18
CA TYR A 71 -6.96 24.12 7.42
C TYR A 71 -7.95 22.99 7.66
N TYR A 72 -7.50 21.81 8.07
CA TYR A 72 -8.37 20.64 8.18
C TYR A 72 -8.75 20.29 9.62
N GLU A 73 -8.46 21.17 10.59
CA GLU A 73 -8.85 21.03 12.01
C GLU A 73 -8.52 19.63 12.58
N LEU A 74 -7.41 19.02 12.14
CA LEU A 74 -6.91 17.73 12.62
C LEU A 74 -6.31 17.82 14.04
N GLU A 75 -6.85 18.70 14.89
CA GLU A 75 -6.29 18.97 16.22
C GLU A 75 -6.79 18.02 17.32
N ASP A 76 -7.93 17.35 17.21
CA ASP A 76 -8.39 16.41 18.25
C ASP A 76 -9.52 15.49 17.74
N GLU A 77 -9.50 14.20 18.12
CA GLU A 77 -10.47 13.11 17.83
C GLU A 77 -10.29 12.32 16.53
N ASP A 78 -9.16 11.63 16.36
CA ASP A 78 -9.20 10.15 16.34
C ASP A 78 -7.81 9.55 16.23
N GLU A 79 -7.49 8.78 17.26
CA GLU A 79 -6.35 7.90 17.38
C GLU A 79 -6.42 6.79 16.32
N CYS A 80 -6.03 7.08 15.08
CA CYS A 80 -5.25 6.11 14.32
C CYS A 80 -3.80 6.27 14.75
N GLY A 81 -3.46 5.72 15.92
CA GLY A 81 -2.11 5.66 16.49
C GLY A 81 -1.14 4.77 15.69
N CYS A 82 -1.03 4.99 14.39
CA CYS A 82 -0.04 4.38 13.52
C CYS A 82 0.63 5.51 12.73
N GLY A 83 1.73 6.04 13.27
CA GLY A 83 2.72 6.81 12.51
C GLY A 83 3.43 5.93 11.49
N CYS A 84 2.67 5.30 10.59
CA CYS A 84 3.12 4.42 9.53
C CYS A 84 2.40 4.77 8.22
N GLY A 85 3.10 5.51 7.35
CA GLY A 85 2.69 5.83 5.98
C GLY A 85 2.62 4.62 5.05
N HIS A 86 1.63 3.74 5.25
CA HIS A 86 1.23 2.71 4.29
C HIS A 86 -0.22 2.28 4.57
N HIS A 87 -1.20 3.02 4.04
CA HIS A 87 -2.53 2.45 3.81
C HIS A 87 -2.46 1.54 2.58
N HIS A 88 -2.02 0.29 2.80
CA HIS A 88 -2.48 -0.81 1.97
C HIS A 88 -3.97 -1.01 2.23
N HIS A 89 -4.81 -0.19 1.60
CA HIS A 89 -6.22 -0.47 1.41
C HIS A 89 -6.35 -1.60 0.37
N HIS A 90 -6.00 -2.82 0.77
CA HIS A 90 -6.54 -4.02 0.16
C HIS A 90 -7.62 -4.52 1.11
N GLY A 91 -8.84 -4.04 0.87
CA GLY A 91 -10.04 -4.38 1.61
C GLY A 91 -11.22 -3.62 1.02
N ASP A 92 -11.65 -4.11 -0.15
CA ASP A 92 -13.00 -4.06 -0.72
C ASP A 92 -13.90 -2.83 -0.48
N ASP A 93 -13.97 -1.98 -1.50
CA ASP A 93 -15.10 -1.28 -2.15
C ASP A 93 -16.58 -1.45 -1.67
N PHE A 94 -16.91 -1.63 -0.39
CA PHE A 94 -18.30 -1.70 0.09
C PHE A 94 -18.50 -1.04 1.47
N ASP A 95 -18.19 0.24 1.56
CA ASP A 95 -18.33 1.06 2.78
C ASP A 95 -19.75 1.66 2.93
N ASP A 96 -20.80 0.85 2.64
CA ASP A 96 -22.22 1.25 2.78
C ASP A 96 -23.11 0.11 3.32
N ALA A 97 -22.52 -0.98 3.79
CA ALA A 97 -23.24 -2.13 4.35
C ALA A 97 -22.98 -2.24 5.85
N GLU A 98 -24.00 -1.92 6.65
CA GLU A 98 -23.91 -1.86 8.12
C GLU A 98 -24.14 -3.22 8.79
N PHE A 99 -24.81 -4.17 8.12
CA PHE A 99 -25.16 -5.48 8.69
C PHE A 99 -24.98 -6.63 7.70
N GLU A 100 -24.61 -7.81 8.22
CA GLU A 100 -24.42 -9.02 7.45
C GLU A 100 -25.29 -10.15 8.02
N VAL A 101 -26.16 -10.73 7.18
CA VAL A 101 -27.04 -11.85 7.56
C VAL A 101 -26.82 -13.05 6.64
N THR A 102 -26.77 -14.25 7.21
CA THR A 102 -26.71 -15.48 6.44
C THR A 102 -28.12 -16.03 6.20
N CYS A 103 -28.49 -16.23 4.94
CA CYS A 103 -29.78 -16.83 4.59
C CYS A 103 -29.84 -18.28 5.11
N PRO A 104 -30.84 -18.67 5.93
CA PRO A 104 -30.95 -20.03 6.47
C PRO A 104 -31.31 -21.07 5.39
N SER A 105 -31.90 -20.64 4.26
CA SER A 105 -32.37 -21.52 3.19
C SER A 105 -31.28 -21.92 2.21
N CYS A 106 -30.36 -21.01 1.84
CA CYS A 106 -29.28 -21.31 0.90
C CYS A 106 -27.87 -21.17 1.48
N GLY A 107 -27.72 -20.55 2.64
CA GLY A 107 -26.42 -20.29 3.26
C GLY A 107 -25.65 -19.14 2.62
N ASP A 108 -26.26 -18.40 1.68
CA ASP A 108 -25.64 -17.20 1.11
C ASP A 108 -25.67 -16.07 2.12
N THR A 109 -24.57 -15.33 2.18
CA THR A 109 -24.45 -14.17 3.06
C THR A 109 -24.85 -12.90 2.32
N ILE A 110 -25.72 -12.12 2.94
CA ILE A 110 -26.35 -10.92 2.38
C ILE A 110 -25.97 -9.74 3.24
N GLN A 111 -25.54 -8.66 2.58
CA GLN A 111 -25.25 -7.37 3.20
C GLN A 111 -26.49 -6.49 3.15
N LEU A 112 -26.80 -5.85 4.28
CA LEU A 112 -27.97 -5.00 4.50
C LEU A 112 -27.53 -3.65 5.08
N ASN A 113 -28.26 -2.60 4.75
CA ASN A 113 -28.17 -1.28 5.36
C ASN A 113 -29.39 -1.02 6.26
N ASP A 114 -29.36 0.04 7.07
CA ASP A 114 -30.46 0.42 7.96
C ASP A 114 -31.82 0.54 7.24
N GLU A 115 -31.87 1.15 6.06
CA GLU A 115 -33.12 1.33 5.29
C GLU A 115 -33.77 -0.02 4.91
N MET A 116 -32.95 -1.02 4.54
CA MET A 116 -33.44 -2.36 4.18
C MET A 116 -33.93 -3.16 5.38
N LEU A 117 -33.41 -2.88 6.58
CA LEU A 117 -33.88 -3.49 7.82
C LEU A 117 -35.20 -2.87 8.28
N GLU A 118 -35.37 -1.55 8.11
CA GLU A 118 -36.63 -0.85 8.43
C GLU A 118 -37.83 -1.33 7.59
N GLU A 119 -37.59 -1.81 6.36
CA GLU A 119 -38.65 -2.41 5.53
C GLU A 119 -39.23 -3.71 6.13
N GLY A 120 -38.55 -4.32 7.10
CA GLY A 120 -39.01 -5.49 7.86
C GLY A 120 -38.97 -6.82 7.11
N SER A 121 -38.70 -6.81 5.80
CA SER A 121 -38.46 -8.04 5.03
C SER A 121 -37.67 -7.80 3.74
N ILE A 122 -36.85 -8.77 3.35
CA ILE A 122 -36.07 -8.76 2.11
C ILE A 122 -36.17 -10.10 1.40
N VAL A 123 -36.18 -10.09 0.07
CA VAL A 123 -36.03 -11.32 -0.73
C VAL A 123 -34.55 -11.66 -0.90
N CYS A 124 -34.14 -12.84 -0.45
CA CYS A 124 -32.77 -13.33 -0.63
C CYS A 124 -32.41 -13.38 -2.12
N PRO A 125 -31.33 -12.72 -2.57
CA PRO A 125 -30.95 -12.70 -3.99
C PRO A 125 -30.45 -14.07 -4.49
N GLY A 126 -29.96 -14.93 -3.59
CA GLY A 126 -29.43 -16.24 -3.94
C GLY A 126 -30.48 -17.31 -4.21
N CYS A 127 -31.58 -17.31 -3.45
CA CYS A 127 -32.62 -18.34 -3.56
C CYS A 127 -34.06 -17.83 -3.75
N GLY A 128 -34.29 -16.53 -3.60
CA GLY A 128 -35.62 -15.92 -3.75
C GLY A 128 -36.55 -16.14 -2.56
N GLU A 129 -36.05 -16.66 -1.43
CA GLU A 129 -36.81 -16.79 -0.19
C GLU A 129 -36.96 -15.43 0.51
N THR A 130 -38.15 -15.13 1.03
CA THR A 130 -38.38 -13.91 1.81
C THR A 130 -37.87 -14.11 3.24
N LEU A 131 -36.93 -13.27 3.66
CA LEU A 131 -36.44 -13.16 5.03
C LEU A 131 -37.23 -12.03 5.70
N GLU A 132 -37.92 -12.34 6.79
CA GLU A 132 -38.63 -11.36 7.62
C GLU A 132 -37.79 -11.10 8.88
N PHE A 133 -37.67 -9.83 9.28
CA PHE A 133 -36.96 -9.40 10.48
C PHE A 133 -37.97 -8.86 11.48
N ASP A 134 -38.18 -9.60 12.58
CA ASP A 134 -39.02 -9.15 13.69
C ASP A 134 -38.13 -8.52 14.76
N PHE A 135 -38.32 -7.22 14.99
CA PHE A 135 -37.74 -6.52 16.12
C PHE A 135 -38.76 -6.57 17.27
N ASP A 136 -38.92 -7.75 17.87
CA ASP A 136 -39.73 -7.88 19.09
C ASP A 136 -39.01 -7.13 20.22
N ASP A 137 -39.46 -5.90 20.49
CA ASP A 137 -39.04 -5.03 21.62
C ASP A 137 -39.51 -5.55 23.00
N ASP A 138 -39.75 -6.86 23.13
CA ASP A 138 -40.26 -7.52 24.33
C ASP A 138 -39.17 -8.38 25.00
N GLU A 139 -38.08 -7.75 25.44
CA GLU A 139 -37.33 -8.27 26.59
C GLU A 139 -38.16 -7.99 27.87
N GLU A 140 -39.06 -8.91 28.21
CA GLU A 140 -39.66 -8.95 29.56
C GLU A 140 -38.52 -9.01 30.60
N GLU A 141 -38.34 -7.94 31.38
CA GLU A 141 -37.42 -7.91 32.52
C GLU A 141 -37.65 -9.14 33.42
N PRO A 142 -36.61 -9.93 33.77
CA PRO A 142 -36.81 -11.04 34.68
C PRO A 142 -37.16 -10.49 36.07
N GLU A 143 -38.42 -10.69 36.50
CA GLU A 143 -38.85 -10.41 37.87
C GLU A 143 -38.00 -11.19 38.88
N ASP A 144 -37.18 -10.45 39.63
CA ASP A 144 -36.41 -10.90 40.78
C ASP A 144 -37.35 -11.55 41.82
N LYS A 145 -37.22 -12.87 42.04
CA LYS A 145 -37.85 -13.53 43.19
C LYS A 145 -36.91 -13.44 44.38
N PRO A 146 -37.33 -12.85 45.52
CA PRO A 146 -36.48 -12.75 46.70
C PRO A 146 -36.28 -14.13 47.33
N GLU A 147 -35.04 -14.41 47.72
CA GLU A 147 -34.62 -15.59 48.46
C GLU A 147 -35.27 -15.63 49.87
N GLU A 148 -35.80 -16.78 50.26
CA GLU A 148 -35.92 -17.23 51.67
C GLU A 148 -35.16 -18.55 51.86
#